data_AF-A0A3D0ZR44-F1
#
_entry.id   AF-A0A3D0ZR44-F1
#
_cell.length_a   1.000
_cell.length_b   1.000
_cell.length_c   1.000
_cell.angle_alpha   90.00
_cell.angle_beta   90.00
_cell.angle_gamma   90.00
#
_symmetry.space_group_name_H-M   'P 1'
#
loop_
_entity.id
_entity.type
_entity.pdbx_description
1 polymer ?
#
loop_
_entity_poly.entity_id
_entity_poly.type
_entity_poly.pdbx_seq_one_letter_code
_entity_poly.pdbx_strand_id
1 'polypeptide(L)'
;FDFLGLKTLTAIQNAIDLIIASGRSLHQSADGRQLFQPIENAENQINTIPLDDKSTYDLYASARTVAVFQVESSGMMDALKRMKPTSIEDIVALVALYRPGPMDNIATYCDVKNGAK
;
A
#
# COMPACT_ATOMS: atom_id res chain seq x y z
N PHE A 1 15.50 17.14 -17.61
CA PHE A 1 15.11 16.61 -16.29
C PHE A 1 13.77 17.22 -15.95
N ASP A 2 12.74 16.39 -15.77
CA ASP A 2 11.46 16.84 -15.23
C ASP A 2 11.51 16.76 -13.70
N PHE A 3 11.24 17.88 -13.03
CA PHE A 3 11.06 17.93 -11.59
C PHE A 3 9.56 17.91 -11.30
N LEU A 4 9.08 16.84 -10.69
CA LEU A 4 7.69 16.72 -10.26
C LEU A 4 7.62 16.88 -8.74
N GLY A 5 6.83 17.85 -8.28
CA GLY A 5 6.57 18.08 -6.86
C GLY A 5 5.54 17.10 -6.30
N LEU A 6 5.92 15.83 -6.16
CA LEU A 6 5.00 14.80 -5.66
C LEU A 6 4.78 14.98 -4.15
N LYS A 7 3.64 15.57 -3.78
CA LYS A 7 3.26 15.79 -2.37
C LYS A 7 3.30 14.52 -1.51
N THR A 8 3.07 13.35 -2.13
CA THR A 8 3.17 12.05 -1.47
C THR A 8 4.56 11.83 -0.85
N LEU A 9 5.64 12.21 -1.53
CA LEU A 9 6.99 12.05 -0.99
C LEU A 9 7.21 12.96 0.23
N THR A 10 6.70 14.19 0.19
CA THR A 10 6.74 15.10 1.34
C THR A 10 5.94 14.53 2.53
N ALA A 11 4.76 13.97 2.27
CA ALA A 11 3.94 13.36 3.32
C ALA A 11 4.63 12.15 3.96
N ILE A 12 5.26 11.29 3.15
CA ILE A 12 6.05 10.14 3.60
C ILE A 12 7.23 10.61 4.47
N GLN A 13 8.00 11.60 4.00
CA GLN A 13 9.15 12.11 4.77
C GLN A 13 8.71 12.67 6.13
N ASN A 14 7.65 13.50 6.15
CA ASN A 14 7.11 14.04 7.39
C ASN A 14 6.65 12.93 8.35
N ALA A 15 6.03 11.86 7.84
CA ALA A 15 5.61 10.74 8.66
C ALA A 15 6.80 9.99 9.29
N ILE A 16 7.87 9.77 8.51
CA ILE A 16 9.12 9.17 9.02
C ILE A 16 9.72 10.03 10.13
N ASP A 17 9.84 11.34 9.89
CA ASP A 17 10.42 12.28 10.85
C ASP A 17 9.64 12.29 12.17
N LEU A 18 8.30 12.28 12.11
CA LEU A 18 7.44 12.21 13.30
C LEU A 18 7.58 10.89 14.06
N ILE A 19 7.69 9.76 13.35
CA ILE A 19 7.89 8.45 13.98
C ILE A 19 9.23 8.43 14.73
N ILE A 20 10.31 8.88 14.08
CA ILE A 20 11.65 8.92 14.68
C ILE A 20 11.70 9.91 15.85
N ALA A 21 11.11 11.10 15.71
CA ALA A 21 11.04 12.10 16.78
C ALA A 21 10.26 11.60 18.00
N SER A 22 9.35 10.64 17.83
CA SER A 22 8.67 9.97 18.94
C SER A 22 9.54 8.94 19.70
N GLY A 23 10.80 8.73 19.27
CA GLY A 23 11.72 7.75 19.83
C GLY A 23 11.49 6.32 19.33
N ARG A 24 10.73 6.15 18.23
CA ARG A 24 10.37 4.85 17.66
C ARG A 24 11.02 4.65 16.30
N SER A 25 11.55 3.46 16.05
CA SER A 25 12.06 3.07 14.72
C SER A 25 10.94 2.57 13.80
N LEU A 26 11.12 2.66 12.48
CA LEU A 26 10.10 2.26 11.48
C LEU A 26 9.70 0.78 11.57
N HIS A 27 10.59 -0.06 12.10
CA HIS A 27 10.39 -1.50 12.25
C HIS A 27 9.66 -1.88 13.54
N GLN A 28 9.12 -0.91 14.29
CA GLN A 28 8.37 -1.11 15.52
C GLN A 28 7.00 -0.41 15.42
N SER A 29 5.94 -1.03 15.93
CA SER A 29 4.62 -0.39 16.05
C SER A 29 4.51 0.47 17.31
N ALA A 30 3.45 1.28 17.38
CA ALA A 30 3.23 2.22 18.48
C ALA A 30 3.07 1.55 19.86
N ASP A 31 2.69 0.28 19.89
CA ASP A 31 2.60 -0.57 21.10
C ASP A 31 3.93 -1.28 21.44
N GLY A 32 5.00 -1.03 20.69
CA GLY A 32 6.33 -1.61 20.90
C GLY A 32 6.54 -2.98 20.24
N ARG A 33 5.55 -3.53 19.54
CA ARG A 33 5.73 -4.80 18.80
C ARG A 33 6.67 -4.61 17.61
N GLN A 34 7.54 -5.59 17.37
CA GLN A 34 8.38 -5.61 16.18
C GLN A 34 7.53 -5.92 14.94
N LEU A 35 7.59 -5.05 13.93
CA LEU A 35 6.87 -5.20 12.66
C LEU A 35 7.66 -6.06 11.67
N PHE A 36 8.97 -5.82 11.57
CA PHE A 36 9.88 -6.58 10.73
C PHE A 36 11.31 -6.53 11.30
N GLN A 37 12.19 -7.39 10.80
CA GLN A 37 13.61 -7.34 11.13
C GLN A 37 14.32 -6.42 10.12
N PRO A 38 14.90 -5.28 10.55
CA PRO A 38 15.68 -4.45 9.63
C PRO A 38 16.94 -5.20 9.15
N ILE A 39 17.33 -4.93 7.91
CA ILE A 39 18.61 -5.37 7.35
C ILE A 39 19.72 -4.64 8.11
N GLU A 40 20.86 -5.32 8.31
CA GLU A 40 22.04 -4.73 8.93
C GLU A 40 22.42 -3.41 8.25
N ASN A 41 22.67 -2.37 9.04
CA ASN A 41 22.99 -1.01 8.57
C ASN A 41 21.91 -0.31 7.73
N ALA A 42 20.66 -0.81 7.72
CA ALA A 42 19.54 -0.21 7.00
C ALA A 42 18.35 0.15 7.91
N GLU A 43 18.62 0.39 9.19
CA GLU A 43 17.59 0.82 10.14
C GLU A 43 16.96 2.15 9.69
N ASN A 44 15.63 2.25 9.80
CA ASN A 44 14.84 3.43 9.44
C ASN A 44 14.90 3.85 7.94
N GLN A 45 15.38 2.96 7.06
CA GLN A 45 15.32 3.16 5.62
C GLN A 45 13.98 2.64 5.06
N ILE A 46 13.14 3.52 4.51
CA ILE A 46 11.81 3.14 4.02
C ILE A 46 11.84 2.13 2.86
N ASN A 47 12.88 2.19 2.01
CA ASN A 47 13.04 1.30 0.86
C ASN A 47 13.39 -0.15 1.22
N THR A 48 13.59 -0.44 2.51
CA THR A 48 13.84 -1.81 3.00
C THR A 48 12.63 -2.44 3.69
N ILE A 49 11.49 -1.73 3.75
CA ILE A 49 10.24 -2.27 4.28
C ILE A 49 9.80 -3.47 3.42
N PRO A 50 9.51 -4.64 4.03
CA PRO A 50 9.02 -5.80 3.29
C PRO A 50 7.68 -5.52 2.60
N LEU A 51 7.49 -6.11 1.42
CA LEU A 51 6.26 -5.95 0.63
C LEU A 51 5.20 -7.01 0.94
N ASP A 52 5.45 -7.92 1.86
CA ASP A 52 4.57 -9.04 2.24
C ASP A 52 3.86 -8.81 3.60
N ASP A 53 3.79 -7.57 4.08
CA ASP A 53 3.09 -7.25 5.33
C ASP A 53 1.58 -7.50 5.21
N LYS A 54 1.11 -8.53 5.90
CA LYS A 54 -0.30 -8.92 5.95
C LYS A 54 -1.20 -7.77 6.46
N SER A 55 -0.74 -7.01 7.44
CA SER A 55 -1.57 -5.95 8.06
C SER A 55 -1.90 -4.84 7.06
N THR A 56 -0.93 -4.52 6.19
CA THR A 56 -1.11 -3.62 5.06
C THR A 56 -2.18 -4.15 4.11
N TYR A 57 -2.07 -5.40 3.65
CA TYR A 57 -3.06 -5.98 2.74
C TYR A 57 -4.46 -6.10 3.35
N ASP A 58 -4.58 -6.39 4.65
CA ASP A 58 -5.86 -6.38 5.35
C ASP A 58 -6.51 -4.97 5.36
N LEU A 59 -5.71 -3.91 5.49
CA LEU A 59 -6.16 -2.52 5.36
C LEU A 59 -6.72 -2.25 3.95
N TYR A 60 -5.99 -2.66 2.91
CA TYR A 60 -6.45 -2.54 1.52
C TYR A 60 -7.72 -3.36 1.25
N ALA A 61 -7.79 -4.62 1.69
CA ALA A 61 -8.95 -5.50 1.51
C ALA A 61 -10.20 -4.98 2.23
N SER A 62 -10.02 -4.28 3.37
CA SER A 62 -11.10 -3.56 4.05
C SER A 62 -11.45 -2.20 3.42
N ALA A 63 -10.77 -1.81 2.34
CA ALA A 63 -10.87 -0.53 1.65
C ALA A 63 -10.75 0.70 2.55
N ARG A 64 -9.92 0.59 3.60
CA ARG A 64 -9.55 1.70 4.47
C ARG A 64 -8.40 2.51 3.86
N THR A 65 -8.55 2.92 2.60
CA THR A 65 -7.49 3.54 1.78
C THR A 65 -7.61 5.06 1.63
N VAL A 66 -8.30 5.71 2.58
CA VAL A 66 -8.29 7.18 2.66
C VAL A 66 -6.85 7.65 2.89
N ALA A 67 -6.38 8.63 2.10
CA ALA A 67 -5.01 9.13 2.11
C ALA A 67 -3.93 8.10 1.72
N VAL A 68 -4.31 6.99 1.08
CA VAL A 68 -3.38 6.02 0.49
C VAL A 68 -3.22 6.35 -0.99
N PHE A 69 -2.04 6.86 -1.35
CA PHE A 69 -1.73 7.32 -2.70
C PHE A 69 -2.21 6.36 -3.80
N GLN A 70 -2.74 6.94 -4.88
CA GLN A 70 -3.31 6.27 -6.06
C GLN A 70 -4.61 5.48 -5.86
N VAL A 71 -5.03 5.14 -4.65
CA VAL A 71 -6.20 4.25 -4.42
C VAL A 71 -7.27 4.87 -3.51
N GLU A 72 -7.41 6.19 -3.57
CA GLU A 72 -8.28 6.98 -2.67
C GLU A 72 -9.70 7.17 -3.20
N SER A 73 -9.95 6.95 -4.49
CA SER A 73 -11.27 7.16 -5.07
C SER A 73 -12.26 6.10 -4.61
N SER A 74 -13.55 6.47 -4.53
CA SER A 74 -14.62 5.56 -4.10
C SER A 74 -14.68 4.29 -4.96
N GLY A 75 -14.57 4.41 -6.28
CA GLY A 75 -14.59 3.23 -7.16
C GLY A 75 -13.34 2.34 -7.04
N MET A 76 -12.17 2.91 -6.72
CA MET A 76 -10.98 2.11 -6.38
C MET A 76 -11.16 1.38 -5.05
N MET A 77 -11.74 2.04 -4.04
CA MET A 77 -12.09 1.41 -2.77
C MET A 77 -13.04 0.22 -2.97
N ASP A 78 -14.06 0.36 -3.82
CA ASP A 78 -14.98 -0.73 -4.09
C ASP A 78 -14.32 -1.88 -4.88
N ALA A 79 -13.44 -1.55 -5.83
CA ALA A 79 -12.62 -2.55 -6.51
C ALA A 79 -11.72 -3.33 -5.53
N LEU A 80 -11.11 -2.65 -4.55
CA LEU A 80 -10.29 -3.28 -3.51
C LEU A 80 -11.08 -4.27 -2.63
N LYS A 81 -12.31 -3.90 -2.22
CA LYS A 81 -13.17 -4.81 -1.43
C LYS A 81 -13.47 -6.11 -2.17
N ARG A 82 -13.67 -6.04 -3.48
CA ARG A 82 -13.92 -7.22 -4.33
C ARG A 82 -12.63 -8.01 -4.58
N MET A 83 -11.53 -7.30 -4.86
CA MET A 83 -10.24 -7.90 -5.20
C MET A 83 -9.57 -8.59 -4.01
N LYS A 84 -9.74 -8.08 -2.79
CA LYS A 84 -9.08 -8.55 -1.56
C LYS A 84 -7.57 -8.79 -1.78
N PRO A 85 -6.79 -7.73 -2.06
CA PRO A 85 -5.37 -7.86 -2.40
C PRO A 85 -4.60 -8.60 -1.31
N THR A 86 -3.66 -9.45 -1.72
CA THR A 86 -2.78 -10.25 -0.87
C THR A 86 -1.31 -10.09 -1.21
N SER A 87 -0.99 -9.39 -2.31
CA SER A 87 0.37 -9.06 -2.72
C SER A 87 0.43 -7.72 -3.44
N ILE A 88 1.65 -7.23 -3.72
CA ILE A 88 1.86 -5.93 -4.36
C ILE A 88 1.41 -5.96 -5.83
N GLU A 89 1.52 -7.13 -6.47
CA GLU A 89 1.08 -7.37 -7.84
C GLU A 89 -0.42 -7.13 -8.01
N ASP A 90 -1.24 -7.42 -6.99
CA ASP A 90 -2.67 -7.11 -7.02
C ASP A 90 -2.91 -5.58 -7.10
N ILE A 91 -2.12 -4.79 -6.36
CA ILE A 91 -2.21 -3.33 -6.37
C ILE A 91 -1.76 -2.78 -7.72
N VAL A 92 -0.67 -3.33 -8.27
CA VAL A 92 -0.19 -2.98 -9.62
C VAL A 92 -1.26 -3.30 -10.67
N ALA A 93 -1.88 -4.48 -10.60
CA ALA A 93 -2.96 -4.89 -11.49
C ALA A 93 -4.17 -3.95 -11.37
N LEU A 94 -4.58 -3.60 -10.15
CA LEU A 94 -5.67 -2.65 -9.93
C LEU A 94 -5.40 -1.30 -10.59
N VAL A 95 -4.23 -0.71 -10.36
CA VAL A 95 -3.88 0.61 -10.94
C VAL A 95 -3.79 0.55 -12.46
N ALA A 96 -3.36 -0.59 -13.03
CA ALA A 96 -3.34 -0.80 -14.48
C ALA A 96 -4.75 -0.94 -15.07
N LEU A 97 -5.62 -1.70 -14.40
CA LEU A 97 -6.99 -1.97 -14.83
C LEU A 97 -7.92 -0.76 -14.60
N TYR A 98 -7.66 0.09 -13.62
CA TYR A 98 -8.51 1.24 -13.28
C TYR A 98 -8.30 2.42 -14.25
N ARG A 99 -8.51 2.17 -15.54
CA ARG A 99 -8.45 3.13 -16.65
C ARG A 99 -9.65 2.90 -17.59
N PRO A 100 -10.11 3.93 -18.32
CA PRO A 100 -11.17 3.74 -19.31
C PRO A 100 -10.81 2.66 -20.34
N GLY A 101 -11.71 1.69 -20.52
CA GLY A 101 -11.48 0.47 -21.33
C GLY A 101 -11.12 -0.75 -20.47
N PRO A 102 -9.92 -0.83 -19.87
CA PRO A 102 -9.53 -1.96 -19.02
C PRO A 102 -10.38 -2.17 -17.75
N MET A 103 -11.10 -1.15 -17.27
CA MET A 103 -11.92 -1.23 -16.05
C MET A 103 -12.96 -2.36 -16.10
N ASP A 104 -13.50 -2.67 -17.28
CA ASP A 104 -14.50 -3.73 -17.45
C ASP A 104 -13.94 -5.12 -17.08
N ASN A 105 -12.61 -5.29 -17.11
CA ASN A 105 -11.92 -6.53 -16.76
C ASN A 105 -11.65 -6.68 -15.24
N ILE A 106 -11.89 -5.64 -14.42
CA ILE A 106 -11.65 -5.72 -12.97
C ILE A 106 -12.48 -6.85 -12.35
N ALA A 107 -13.74 -6.97 -12.74
CA ALA A 107 -14.63 -8.04 -12.27
C ALA A 107 -14.05 -9.43 -12.57
N THR A 108 -13.68 -9.66 -13.84
CA THR A 108 -13.10 -10.92 -14.31
C THR A 108 -11.80 -11.24 -13.59
N TYR A 109 -10.91 -10.25 -13.41
CA TYR A 109 -9.66 -10.43 -12.68
C TYR A 109 -9.91 -10.88 -11.24
N CYS A 110 -10.85 -10.23 -10.53
CA CYS A 110 -11.20 -10.60 -9.16
C CYS A 110 -11.74 -12.04 -9.08
N ASP A 111 -12.57 -12.45 -10.05
CA ASP A 111 -13.19 -13.78 -10.03
C ASP A 111 -12.15 -14.89 -10.24
N VAL A 112 -11.22 -14.71 -11.19
CA VAL A 112 -10.11 -15.65 -11.44
C VAL A 112 -9.17 -15.72 -10.24
N LYS A 113 -8.77 -14.57 -9.70
CA LYS A 113 -7.89 -14.49 -8.54
C LYS A 113 -8.47 -15.24 -7.33
N ASN A 114 -9.76 -15.03 -7.07
CA ASN A 114 -10.44 -15.63 -5.92
C ASN A 114 -10.89 -17.09 -6.17
N GLY A 115 -10.54 -17.69 -7.30
CA GLY A 115 -10.91 -19.07 -7.64
C GLY A 115 -12.40 -19.28 -7.89
N ALA A 116 -13.14 -18.23 -8.24
CA ALA A 116 -14.56 -18.28 -8.56
C ALA A 116 -14.83 -18.63 -10.04
N LYS A 117 -13.77 -18.76 -10.85
CA LYS A 117 -13.81 -19.10 -12.27
C LYS A 117 -12.61 -19.97 -12.64
#